data_AF-A0A419EZR6-F1
#
_entry.id   AF-A0A419EZR6-F1
#
_cell.length_a   1.000
_cell.length_b   1.000
_cell.length_c   1.000
_cell.angle_alpha   90.00
_cell.angle_beta   90.00
_cell.angle_gamma   90.00
#
_symmetry.space_group_name_H-M   'P 1'
#
loop_
_entity.id
_entity.type
_entity.pdbx_description
1 polymer ?
#
loop_
_entity_poly.entity_id
_entity_poly.type
_entity_poly.pdbx_seq_one_letter_code
_entity_poly.pdbx_strand_id
1 'polypeptide(L)'
;MNTTIKGGNLDKRENHLLNLLFAFKISPIIIFIFFAAINFSLVLLTYWFSYVYHNVENTIYTQSWFYKYILVQFNLASENNIATWYSSMLLSLSSGLSLSCFSADYLTASSRKERILSFGWVIFIYIFLLLSFDELGSIHEMIGQLFYVDSAKEIKAGWITTLAVPIGLAAFYMIAFGLLKFFQNPKLFFILIAGVTCYVVNPFLEKIEMNILFTNPGATDWHLHDLLIAIEEGFELFGSTLFLLYFLLYALRKRDSVITNSAGIAFKNPSGWIYYLTNVSVFALIISLFLFFLFFGDKLPKGDSGIPLNWFPSLLSFWIFILLALVNISSRNSFLSLRLKIILMLTFLFFSVFWGANLYPFLEWEKLGVFRFLTKGTIALIIFLIGFYINRANEPGFQKYIWVSSLFILALSVFVGKTLTPLVGMIAVSLSFYMMVYSLLKIDFVQNEHSIIMDR
;
A
#
# COMPACT_ATOMS: atom_id res chain seq x y z
N MET A 1 26.71 36.42 39.20
CA MET A 1 25.43 35.72 39.41
C MET A 1 25.42 34.49 38.50
N ASN A 2 25.71 33.32 39.06
CA ASN A 2 25.59 32.04 38.37
C ASN A 2 24.13 31.59 38.44
N THR A 3 23.35 31.90 37.41
CA THR A 3 22.03 31.30 37.24
C THR A 3 22.23 29.87 36.73
N THR A 4 22.30 28.94 37.66
CA THR A 4 22.10 27.51 37.40
C THR A 4 20.69 27.35 36.83
N ILE A 5 20.61 27.27 35.51
CA ILE A 5 19.38 26.88 34.82
C ILE A 5 19.11 25.44 35.28
N LYS A 6 18.15 25.27 36.19
CA LYS A 6 17.59 23.96 36.50
C LYS A 6 17.12 23.38 35.17
N GLY A 7 17.80 22.34 34.70
CA GLY A 7 17.40 21.57 33.53
C GLY A 7 15.97 21.11 33.76
N GLY A 8 15.02 21.81 33.14
CA GLY A 8 13.63 21.38 33.13
C GLY A 8 13.62 19.96 32.58
N ASN A 9 12.88 19.08 33.25
CA ASN A 9 12.55 17.76 32.71
C ASN A 9 11.85 17.98 31.37
N LEU A 10 12.64 18.07 30.31
CA LEU A 10 12.18 18.10 28.93
C LEU A 10 11.55 16.74 28.70
N ASP A 11 10.23 16.81 28.62
CA ASP A 11 9.29 15.71 28.67
C ASP A 11 9.68 14.66 27.62
N LYS A 12 9.96 13.43 28.05
CA LYS A 12 10.38 12.29 27.21
C LYS A 12 9.28 11.81 26.23
N ARG A 13 8.19 12.57 26.04
CA ARG A 13 6.94 12.11 25.44
C ARG A 13 6.80 12.35 23.93
N GLU A 14 7.70 13.10 23.27
CA GLU A 14 7.45 13.51 21.86
C GLU A 14 7.82 12.49 20.77
N ASN A 15 8.39 11.32 21.06
CA ASN A 15 8.87 10.39 20.00
C ASN A 15 7.81 9.35 19.59
N HIS A 16 6.54 9.73 19.50
CA HIS A 16 5.43 8.76 19.51
C HIS A 16 5.38 7.85 18.27
N LEU A 17 5.69 8.36 17.06
CA LEU A 17 5.56 7.62 15.79
C LEU A 17 6.63 6.52 15.58
N LEU A 18 7.88 6.79 15.94
CA LEU A 18 8.93 5.77 15.94
C LEU A 18 8.77 4.83 17.13
N ASN A 19 8.42 5.35 18.32
CA ASN A 19 8.10 4.49 19.46
C ASN A 19 6.89 3.59 19.19
N LEU A 20 6.00 3.96 18.28
CA LEU A 20 4.84 3.17 17.83
C LEU A 20 5.24 1.97 16.98
N LEU A 21 6.06 2.21 15.94
CA LEU A 21 6.61 1.14 15.10
C LEU A 21 7.50 0.17 15.90
N PHE A 22 8.07 0.64 17.02
CA PHE A 22 9.00 -0.13 17.86
C PHE A 22 8.50 -0.45 19.27
N ALA A 23 7.24 -0.15 19.58
CA ALA A 23 6.61 -0.51 20.86
C ALA A 23 6.60 -2.04 21.01
N PHE A 24 6.49 -2.72 19.88
CA PHE A 24 6.82 -4.12 19.77
C PHE A 24 8.33 -4.29 19.85
N LYS A 25 8.81 -4.91 20.93
CA LYS A 25 10.16 -5.51 21.00
C LYS A 25 10.31 -6.71 20.04
N ILE A 26 9.61 -6.69 18.90
CA ILE A 26 9.67 -7.70 17.86
C ILE A 26 10.89 -7.38 17.01
N SER A 27 11.77 -8.35 16.87
CA SER A 27 12.94 -8.23 15.98
C SER A 27 12.49 -8.08 14.52
N PRO A 28 13.11 -7.19 13.72
CA PRO A 28 12.87 -7.11 12.28
C PRO A 28 13.01 -8.44 11.56
N ILE A 29 13.88 -9.32 12.07
CA ILE A 29 14.08 -10.65 11.52
C ILE A 29 12.82 -11.51 11.69
N ILE A 30 12.09 -11.37 12.80
CA ILE A 30 10.83 -12.08 13.01
C ILE A 30 9.78 -11.58 12.03
N ILE A 31 9.71 -10.26 11.81
CA ILE A 31 8.80 -9.66 10.82
C ILE A 31 9.14 -10.19 9.42
N PHE A 32 10.42 -10.20 9.05
CA PHE A 32 10.89 -10.75 7.78
C PHE A 32 10.53 -12.23 7.61
N ILE A 33 10.79 -13.07 8.61
CA ILE A 33 10.45 -14.51 8.56
C ILE A 33 8.94 -14.69 8.40
N PHE A 34 8.13 -13.89 9.10
CA PHE A 34 6.67 -13.94 8.99
C PHE A 34 6.20 -13.64 7.56
N PHE A 35 6.63 -12.54 6.97
CA PHE A 35 6.27 -12.20 5.58
C PHE A 35 6.85 -13.21 4.57
N ALA A 36 8.08 -13.67 4.76
CA ALA A 36 8.69 -14.69 3.91
C ALA A 36 7.92 -16.02 3.93
N ALA A 37 7.40 -16.43 5.10
CA ALA A 37 6.57 -17.62 5.22
C ALA A 37 5.22 -17.48 4.50
N ILE A 38 4.59 -16.30 4.57
CA ILE A 38 3.37 -16.01 3.82
C ILE A 38 3.66 -16.07 2.32
N ASN A 39 4.71 -15.40 1.85
CA ASN A 39 5.08 -15.38 0.42
C ASN A 39 5.35 -16.79 -0.11
N PHE A 40 6.16 -17.56 0.63
CA PHE A 40 6.44 -18.95 0.26
C PHE A 40 5.16 -19.78 0.16
N SER A 41 4.21 -19.56 1.08
CA SER A 41 2.91 -20.22 1.02
C SER A 41 2.10 -19.82 -0.22
N LEU A 42 2.09 -18.53 -0.59
CA LEU A 42 1.39 -18.05 -1.78
C LEU A 42 2.00 -18.58 -3.08
N VAL A 43 3.34 -18.64 -3.17
CA VAL A 43 4.05 -19.24 -4.32
C VAL A 43 3.71 -20.73 -4.46
N LEU A 44 3.72 -21.47 -3.35
CA LEU A 44 3.32 -22.88 -3.35
C LEU A 44 1.85 -23.07 -3.74
N LEU A 45 0.95 -22.20 -3.27
CA LEU A 45 -0.47 -22.24 -3.61
C LEU A 45 -0.71 -21.88 -5.08
N THR A 46 0.08 -20.97 -5.65
CA THR A 46 0.07 -20.62 -7.08
C THR A 46 0.45 -21.83 -7.93
N TYR A 47 1.57 -22.48 -7.63
CA TYR A 47 1.98 -23.68 -8.35
C TYR A 47 0.97 -24.84 -8.17
N TRP A 48 0.46 -25.03 -6.96
CA TRP A 48 -0.56 -26.05 -6.68
C TRP A 48 -1.86 -25.76 -7.43
N PHE A 49 -2.28 -24.50 -7.51
CA PHE A 49 -3.43 -24.05 -8.28
C PHE A 49 -3.29 -24.49 -9.74
N SER A 50 -2.19 -24.12 -10.41
CA SER A 50 -2.00 -24.44 -11.83
C SER A 50 -1.94 -25.95 -12.06
N TYR A 51 -1.27 -26.69 -11.17
CA TYR A 51 -1.27 -28.15 -11.19
C TYR A 51 -2.68 -28.74 -11.11
N VAL A 52 -3.51 -28.27 -10.18
CA VAL A 52 -4.91 -28.72 -10.05
C VAL A 52 -5.72 -28.29 -11.27
N TYR A 53 -5.56 -27.06 -11.74
CA TYR A 53 -6.28 -26.53 -12.89
C TYR A 53 -6.07 -27.39 -14.14
N HIS A 54 -4.82 -27.71 -14.48
CA HIS A 54 -4.47 -28.51 -15.65
C HIS A 54 -4.84 -30.00 -15.54
N ASN A 55 -4.76 -30.60 -14.35
CA ASN A 55 -5.09 -32.02 -14.20
C ASN A 55 -6.59 -32.31 -14.00
N VAL A 56 -7.32 -31.34 -13.43
CA VAL A 56 -8.72 -31.56 -12.99
C VAL A 56 -9.73 -31.12 -14.06
N GLU A 57 -9.31 -30.43 -15.13
CA GLU A 57 -10.13 -30.10 -16.31
C GLU A 57 -10.87 -31.31 -16.92
N ASN A 58 -10.41 -32.54 -16.64
CA ASN A 58 -11.03 -33.79 -17.08
C ASN A 58 -11.97 -34.46 -16.05
N THR A 59 -12.26 -33.85 -14.89
CA THR A 59 -13.12 -34.44 -13.85
C THR A 59 -14.30 -33.54 -13.43
N ILE A 60 -15.40 -34.18 -13.00
CA ILE A 60 -16.71 -33.59 -12.62
C ILE A 60 -16.60 -32.43 -11.60
N TYR A 61 -15.50 -32.36 -10.83
CA TYR A 61 -15.27 -31.32 -9.82
C TYR A 61 -15.06 -29.91 -10.40
N THR A 62 -14.68 -29.76 -11.68
CA THR A 62 -14.47 -28.45 -12.34
C THR A 62 -15.74 -27.71 -12.73
N GLN A 63 -16.92 -28.33 -12.59
CA GLN A 63 -18.19 -27.63 -12.83
C GLN A 63 -18.63 -26.76 -11.64
N SER A 64 -18.05 -26.93 -10.44
CA SER A 64 -18.35 -26.04 -9.32
C SER A 64 -17.56 -24.74 -9.46
N TRP A 65 -18.23 -23.69 -9.93
CA TRP A 65 -17.70 -22.33 -10.00
C TRP A 65 -17.08 -21.87 -8.66
N PHE A 66 -17.63 -22.34 -7.53
CA PHE A 66 -17.16 -22.01 -6.20
C PHE A 66 -15.75 -22.57 -5.91
N TYR A 67 -15.46 -23.79 -6.40
CA TYR A 67 -14.14 -24.39 -6.21
C TYR A 67 -13.08 -23.65 -7.02
N LYS A 68 -13.37 -23.36 -8.30
CA LYS A 68 -12.52 -22.53 -9.16
C LYS A 68 -12.26 -21.15 -8.54
N TYR A 69 -13.29 -20.57 -7.95
CA TYR A 69 -13.18 -19.28 -7.28
C TYR A 69 -12.24 -19.31 -6.07
N ILE A 70 -12.41 -20.26 -5.14
CA ILE A 70 -11.51 -20.37 -3.98
C ILE A 70 -10.07 -20.57 -4.43
N LEU A 71 -9.88 -21.43 -5.42
CA LEU A 71 -8.59 -21.76 -5.98
C LEU A 71 -7.88 -20.53 -6.59
N VAL A 72 -8.59 -19.71 -7.37
CA VAL A 72 -8.01 -18.50 -7.97
C VAL A 72 -7.64 -17.43 -6.94
N GLN A 73 -8.19 -17.49 -5.70
CA GLN A 73 -7.88 -16.48 -4.68
C GLN A 73 -6.42 -16.43 -4.27
N PHE A 74 -5.69 -17.55 -4.44
CA PHE A 74 -4.30 -17.69 -4.02
C PHE A 74 -3.33 -17.83 -5.20
N ASN A 75 -3.80 -17.58 -6.42
CA ASN A 75 -2.96 -17.60 -7.62
C ASN A 75 -2.33 -16.22 -7.84
N LEU A 76 -1.02 -16.09 -7.67
CA LEU A 76 -0.30 -14.84 -7.93
C LEU A 76 -0.38 -14.45 -9.42
N ALA A 77 -0.41 -15.45 -10.30
CA ALA A 77 -0.53 -15.27 -11.76
C ALA A 77 -1.91 -14.78 -12.25
N SER A 78 -2.80 -14.42 -11.34
CA SER A 78 -4.14 -13.96 -11.68
C SER A 78 -4.41 -12.63 -11.02
N GLU A 79 -5.14 -11.79 -11.73
CA GLU A 79 -5.48 -10.47 -11.24
C GLU A 79 -6.67 -10.50 -10.28
N ASN A 80 -6.84 -9.40 -9.53
CA ASN A 80 -8.05 -9.14 -8.75
C ASN A 80 -8.40 -10.22 -7.72
N ASN A 81 -7.42 -10.69 -6.95
CA ASN A 81 -7.59 -11.77 -5.99
C ASN A 81 -6.86 -11.49 -4.67
N ILE A 82 -6.90 -12.43 -3.70
CA ILE A 82 -6.30 -12.20 -2.37
C ILE A 82 -4.77 -12.15 -2.45
N ALA A 83 -4.15 -12.92 -3.33
CA ALA A 83 -2.70 -12.94 -3.51
C ALA A 83 -2.18 -11.60 -4.07
N THR A 84 -2.81 -11.07 -5.12
CA THR A 84 -2.47 -9.75 -5.71
C THR A 84 -2.82 -8.60 -4.77
N TRP A 85 -3.94 -8.68 -4.02
CA TRP A 85 -4.20 -7.75 -2.92
C TRP A 85 -3.07 -7.72 -1.90
N TYR A 86 -2.60 -8.89 -1.47
CA TYR A 86 -1.54 -9.00 -0.49
C TYR A 86 -0.22 -8.40 -1.01
N SER A 87 0.19 -8.76 -2.23
CA SER A 87 1.38 -8.22 -2.90
C SER A 87 1.32 -6.68 -2.97
N SER A 88 0.18 -6.14 -3.40
CA SER A 88 -0.06 -4.70 -3.49
C SER A 88 0.04 -4.00 -2.12
N MET A 89 -0.52 -4.59 -1.07
CA MET A 89 -0.44 -4.02 0.28
C MET A 89 0.96 -4.13 0.89
N LEU A 90 1.73 -5.17 0.55
CA LEU A 90 3.13 -5.32 0.94
C LEU A 90 4.01 -4.22 0.30
N LEU A 91 3.83 -3.95 -0.99
CA LEU A 91 4.46 -2.84 -1.71
C LEU A 91 4.09 -1.49 -1.09
N SER A 92 2.80 -1.28 -0.79
CA SER A 92 2.35 -0.09 -0.06
C SER A 92 3.05 0.05 1.29
N LEU A 93 3.15 -1.03 2.07
CA LEU A 93 3.82 -1.00 3.37
C LEU A 93 5.31 -0.59 3.24
N SER A 94 5.99 -1.08 2.20
CA SER A 94 7.35 -0.64 1.83
C SER A 94 7.41 0.86 1.54
N SER A 95 6.41 1.42 0.84
CA SER A 95 6.29 2.87 0.62
C SER A 95 6.17 3.66 1.93
N GLY A 96 5.30 3.23 2.87
CA GLY A 96 5.16 3.92 4.16
C GLY A 96 6.36 3.77 5.10
N LEU A 97 7.09 2.65 5.02
CA LEU A 97 8.38 2.50 5.71
C LEU A 97 9.45 3.41 5.09
N SER A 98 9.48 3.59 3.78
CA SER A 98 10.35 4.57 3.13
C SER A 98 10.02 6.01 3.58
N LEU A 99 8.73 6.35 3.75
CA LEU A 99 8.32 7.63 4.35
C LEU A 99 8.82 7.80 5.79
N SER A 100 8.83 6.71 6.57
CA SER A 100 9.39 6.72 7.91
C SER A 100 10.91 6.94 7.88
N CYS A 101 11.60 6.34 6.91
CA CYS A 101 13.02 6.57 6.66
C CYS A 101 13.29 8.03 6.29
N PHE A 102 12.53 8.60 5.35
CA PHE A 102 12.57 10.02 4.98
C PHE A 102 12.46 10.92 6.20
N SER A 103 11.44 10.68 7.03
CA SER A 103 11.15 11.49 8.21
C SER A 103 12.29 11.42 9.23
N ALA A 104 12.80 10.22 9.52
CA ALA A 104 13.91 10.02 10.45
C ALA A 104 15.18 10.74 9.96
N ASP A 105 15.47 10.66 8.67
CA ASP A 105 16.66 11.27 8.07
C ASP A 105 16.55 12.79 7.98
N TYR A 106 15.39 13.30 7.57
CA TYR A 106 15.15 14.73 7.43
C TYR A 106 15.25 15.45 8.78
N LEU A 107 14.67 14.87 9.84
CA LEU A 107 14.68 15.44 11.18
C LEU A 107 16.07 15.37 11.84
N THR A 108 16.88 14.37 11.52
CA THR A 108 18.23 14.19 12.09
C THR A 108 19.34 14.82 11.28
N ALA A 109 19.04 15.36 10.09
CA ALA A 109 20.04 15.93 9.20
C ALA A 109 20.66 17.22 9.77
N SER A 110 21.97 17.17 9.97
CA SER A 110 22.81 18.25 10.48
C SER A 110 23.22 19.25 9.40
N SER A 111 23.28 18.80 8.15
CA SER A 111 23.72 19.62 7.02
C SER A 111 22.67 19.71 5.90
N ARG A 112 22.76 20.76 5.07
CA ARG A 112 21.92 20.91 3.88
C ARG A 112 22.08 19.73 2.91
N LYS A 113 23.31 19.22 2.75
CA LYS A 113 23.60 18.06 1.91
C LYS A 113 22.88 16.81 2.40
N GLU A 114 22.90 16.55 3.71
CA GLU A 114 22.15 15.44 4.31
C GLU A 114 20.64 15.59 4.08
N ARG A 115 20.08 16.79 4.27
CA ARG A 115 18.65 17.05 4.01
C ARG A 115 18.27 16.79 2.56
N ILE A 116 19.08 17.25 1.60
CA ILE A 116 18.85 17.00 0.18
C ILE A 116 18.92 15.49 -0.10
N LEU A 117 19.90 14.80 0.47
CA LEU A 117 20.00 13.35 0.32
C LEU A 117 18.80 12.62 0.92
N SER A 118 18.21 13.11 2.02
CA SER A 118 16.98 12.55 2.58
C SER A 118 15.82 12.54 1.58
N PHE A 119 15.71 13.54 0.69
CA PHE A 119 14.67 13.54 -0.36
C PHE A 119 14.78 12.35 -1.31
N GLY A 120 15.90 11.62 -1.34
CA GLY A 120 15.98 10.39 -2.12
C GLY A 120 14.96 9.34 -1.69
N TRP A 121 14.61 9.27 -0.41
CA TRP A 121 13.54 8.39 0.07
C TRP A 121 12.18 8.68 -0.58
N VAL A 122 11.92 9.93 -0.98
CA VAL A 122 10.67 10.30 -1.67
C VAL A 122 10.53 9.55 -2.99
N ILE A 123 11.62 9.31 -3.72
CA ILE A 123 11.57 8.54 -4.97
C ILE A 123 11.22 7.07 -4.67
N PHE A 124 11.76 6.48 -3.60
CA PHE A 124 11.36 5.14 -3.16
C PHE A 124 9.86 5.07 -2.80
N ILE A 125 9.32 6.09 -2.10
CA ILE A 125 7.89 6.16 -1.78
C ILE A 125 7.06 6.04 -3.06
N TYR A 126 7.39 6.82 -4.10
CA TYR A 126 6.65 6.79 -5.36
C TYR A 126 6.84 5.49 -6.14
N ILE A 127 8.06 4.95 -6.22
CA ILE A 127 8.31 3.67 -6.90
C ILE A 127 7.42 2.58 -6.30
N PHE A 128 7.46 2.38 -4.98
CA PHE A 128 6.67 1.34 -4.32
C PHE A 128 5.17 1.59 -4.37
N LEU A 129 4.74 2.86 -4.36
CA LEU A 129 3.33 3.19 -4.48
C LEU A 129 2.80 2.96 -5.90
N LEU A 130 3.62 3.25 -6.93
CA LEU A 130 3.29 2.96 -8.32
C LEU A 130 3.27 1.45 -8.58
N LEU A 131 4.23 0.69 -8.04
CA LEU A 131 4.21 -0.77 -8.11
C LEU A 131 2.99 -1.35 -7.38
N SER A 132 2.66 -0.84 -6.19
CA SER A 132 1.43 -1.23 -5.47
C SER A 132 0.17 -0.97 -6.30
N PHE A 133 0.14 0.14 -7.03
CA PHE A 133 -0.96 0.50 -7.91
C PHE A 133 -1.04 -0.40 -9.14
N ASP A 134 0.10 -0.69 -9.73
CA ASP A 134 0.26 -1.61 -10.86
C ASP A 134 -0.18 -3.02 -10.49
N GLU A 135 0.19 -3.54 -9.33
CA GLU A 135 -0.18 -4.89 -8.87
C GLU A 135 -1.70 -5.15 -8.78
N LEU A 136 -2.51 -4.13 -8.45
CA LEU A 136 -3.98 -4.25 -8.47
C LEU A 136 -4.59 -3.75 -9.77
N GLY A 137 -3.82 -3.00 -10.55
CA GLY A 137 -4.27 -2.29 -11.71
C GLY A 137 -3.89 -2.95 -13.04
N SER A 138 -2.90 -3.83 -13.03
CA SER A 138 -2.23 -4.44 -14.17
C SER A 138 -1.87 -3.44 -15.27
N ILE A 139 -1.28 -2.31 -14.89
CA ILE A 139 -1.10 -1.17 -15.78
C ILE A 139 -0.01 -1.47 -16.79
N HIS A 140 1.05 -2.17 -16.39
CA HIS A 140 2.12 -2.55 -17.29
C HIS A 140 1.60 -3.47 -18.41
N GLU A 141 0.71 -4.41 -18.10
CA GLU A 141 0.03 -5.24 -19.11
C GLU A 141 -0.80 -4.39 -20.06
N MET A 142 -1.62 -3.50 -19.51
CA MET A 142 -2.48 -2.58 -20.28
C MET A 142 -1.67 -1.68 -21.21
N ILE A 143 -0.52 -1.17 -20.73
CA ILE A 143 0.46 -0.44 -21.54
C ILE A 143 0.97 -1.34 -22.67
N GLY A 144 1.37 -2.57 -22.38
CA GLY A 144 1.82 -3.54 -23.38
C GLY A 144 0.79 -3.76 -24.49
N GLN A 145 -0.48 -3.89 -24.13
CA GLN A 145 -1.55 -4.11 -25.10
C GLN A 145 -1.82 -2.86 -25.98
N LEU A 146 -1.70 -1.64 -25.43
CA LEU A 146 -1.84 -0.40 -26.21
C LEU A 146 -0.79 -0.28 -27.33
N PHE A 147 0.43 -0.77 -27.09
CA PHE A 147 1.51 -0.74 -28.08
C PHE A 147 1.52 -1.97 -29.01
N TYR A 148 0.61 -2.93 -28.80
CA TYR A 148 0.47 -4.12 -29.66
C TYR A 148 -0.41 -3.88 -30.91
N VAL A 149 -1.19 -2.80 -30.94
CA VAL A 149 -2.35 -2.65 -31.85
C VAL A 149 -2.01 -2.19 -33.28
N ASP A 150 -0.76 -1.86 -33.63
CA ASP A 150 -0.43 -1.38 -34.99
C ASP A 150 0.21 -2.47 -35.87
N SER A 151 -0.60 -3.44 -36.28
CA SER A 151 -0.25 -4.64 -37.07
C SER A 151 0.21 -4.39 -38.52
N ALA A 152 0.49 -3.14 -38.90
CA ALA A 152 1.02 -2.80 -40.22
C ALA A 152 2.55 -2.55 -40.25
N LYS A 153 3.22 -2.49 -39.09
CA LYS A 153 4.68 -2.28 -39.00
C LYS A 153 5.29 -3.27 -37.99
N GLU A 154 6.33 -3.97 -38.42
CA GLU A 154 6.91 -5.20 -37.86
C GLU A 154 7.47 -5.16 -36.41
N ILE A 155 7.14 -4.14 -35.60
CA ILE A 155 7.66 -4.02 -34.23
C ILE A 155 6.55 -4.30 -33.22
N LYS A 156 6.45 -5.56 -32.78
CA LYS A 156 5.64 -5.96 -31.61
C LYS A 156 6.35 -5.54 -30.32
N ALA A 157 6.23 -4.27 -29.97
CA ALA A 157 6.77 -3.76 -28.71
C ALA A 157 5.84 -4.17 -27.54
N GLY A 158 6.19 -5.25 -26.83
CA GLY A 158 5.54 -5.63 -25.58
C GLY A 158 5.89 -4.67 -24.44
N TRP A 159 5.20 -4.77 -23.30
CA TRP A 159 5.41 -3.87 -22.16
C TRP A 159 6.88 -3.83 -21.71
N ILE A 160 7.59 -4.97 -21.77
CA ILE A 160 9.01 -5.08 -21.43
C ILE A 160 9.83 -4.05 -22.21
N THR A 161 9.58 -3.90 -23.52
CA THR A 161 10.32 -2.94 -24.35
C THR A 161 9.97 -1.49 -24.02
N THR A 162 8.72 -1.23 -23.69
CA THR A 162 8.21 0.11 -23.34
C THR A 162 8.70 0.57 -21.96
N LEU A 163 8.75 -0.34 -20.99
CA LEU A 163 9.07 -0.05 -19.59
C LEU A 163 10.51 -0.39 -19.20
N ALA A 164 11.32 -0.99 -20.09
CA ALA A 164 12.73 -1.29 -19.81
C ALA A 164 13.54 -0.07 -19.35
N VAL A 165 13.35 1.09 -19.99
CA VAL A 165 14.06 2.33 -19.61
C VAL A 165 13.60 2.84 -18.23
N PRO A 166 12.29 3.02 -17.96
CA PRO A 166 11.82 3.35 -16.61
C PRO A 166 12.31 2.39 -15.52
N ILE A 167 12.24 1.08 -15.75
CA ILE A 167 12.69 0.05 -14.79
C ILE A 167 14.20 0.16 -14.55
N GLY A 168 14.99 0.28 -15.62
CA GLY A 168 16.44 0.45 -15.54
C GLY A 168 16.84 1.73 -14.80
N LEU A 169 16.12 2.84 -15.02
CA LEU A 169 16.33 4.10 -14.30
C LEU A 169 15.98 3.98 -12.82
N ALA A 170 14.88 3.31 -12.47
CA ALA A 170 14.49 3.05 -11.09
C ALA A 170 15.54 2.19 -10.37
N ALA A 171 15.97 1.08 -10.98
CA ALA A 171 17.01 0.21 -10.44
C ALA A 171 18.34 0.94 -10.26
N PHE A 172 18.80 1.65 -11.30
CA PHE A 172 20.01 2.47 -11.23
C PHE A 172 19.93 3.50 -10.10
N TYR A 173 18.80 4.20 -10.00
CA TYR A 173 18.57 5.18 -8.95
C TYR A 173 18.66 4.55 -7.56
N MET A 174 17.97 3.41 -7.33
CA MET A 174 17.97 2.74 -6.02
C MET A 174 19.38 2.29 -5.63
N ILE A 175 20.14 1.73 -6.58
CA ILE A 175 21.54 1.33 -6.36
C ILE A 175 22.43 2.55 -6.08
N ALA A 176 22.32 3.62 -6.87
CA ALA A 176 23.11 4.84 -6.70
C ALA A 176 22.82 5.53 -5.36
N PHE A 177 21.54 5.65 -4.99
CA PHE A 177 21.12 6.13 -3.68
C PHE A 177 21.67 5.23 -2.57
N GLY A 178 21.57 3.91 -2.77
CA GLY A 178 22.17 2.88 -1.94
C GLY A 178 23.66 3.12 -1.65
N LEU A 179 24.45 3.27 -2.71
CA LEU A 179 25.89 3.51 -2.65
C LEU A 179 26.19 4.80 -1.88
N LEU A 180 25.52 5.90 -2.23
CA LEU A 180 25.76 7.21 -1.62
C LEU A 180 25.41 7.23 -0.13
N LYS A 181 24.36 6.50 0.28
CA LYS A 181 23.83 6.54 1.63
C LYS A 181 24.38 5.44 2.54
N PHE A 182 24.77 4.30 1.98
CA PHE A 182 25.07 3.06 2.71
C PHE A 182 26.46 2.49 2.45
N PHE A 183 27.37 3.25 1.85
CA PHE A 183 28.76 2.79 1.66
C PHE A 183 29.42 2.30 2.97
N GLN A 184 29.08 2.91 4.10
CA GLN A 184 29.59 2.51 5.43
C GLN A 184 28.80 1.36 6.08
N ASN A 185 27.75 0.85 5.45
CA ASN A 185 26.95 -0.27 5.94
C ASN A 185 26.73 -1.31 4.84
N PRO A 186 27.73 -2.16 4.57
CA PRO A 186 27.64 -3.13 3.48
C PRO A 186 26.45 -4.06 3.64
N LYS A 187 26.05 -4.41 4.88
CA LYS A 187 24.90 -5.30 5.12
C LYS A 187 23.59 -4.73 4.58
N LEU A 188 23.27 -3.47 4.90
CA LEU A 188 22.06 -2.82 4.36
C LEU A 188 22.15 -2.64 2.85
N PHE A 189 23.34 -2.31 2.35
CA PHE A 189 23.57 -2.19 0.92
C PHE A 189 23.33 -3.52 0.19
N PHE A 190 23.83 -4.64 0.71
CA PHE A 190 23.59 -5.97 0.13
C PHE A 190 22.11 -6.37 0.13
N ILE A 191 21.37 -6.08 1.21
CA ILE A 191 19.91 -6.34 1.25
C ILE A 191 19.20 -5.50 0.18
N LEU A 192 19.57 -4.23 0.02
CA LEU A 192 19.04 -3.36 -1.03
C LEU A 192 19.34 -3.92 -2.43
N ILE A 193 20.59 -4.29 -2.71
CA ILE A 193 20.99 -4.87 -4.00
C ILE A 193 20.22 -6.16 -4.26
N ALA A 194 20.09 -7.04 -3.28
CA ALA A 194 19.32 -8.27 -3.42
C ALA A 194 17.85 -7.97 -3.78
N GLY A 195 17.22 -7.00 -3.10
CA GLY A 195 15.86 -6.56 -3.41
C GLY A 195 15.73 -6.01 -4.84
N VAL A 196 16.65 -5.12 -5.26
CA VAL A 196 16.66 -4.56 -6.63
C VAL A 196 16.85 -5.66 -7.67
N THR A 197 17.79 -6.59 -7.44
CA THR A 197 18.06 -7.70 -8.37
C THR A 197 16.82 -8.57 -8.56
N CYS A 198 16.05 -8.85 -7.50
CA CYS A 198 14.84 -9.64 -7.62
C CYS A 198 13.85 -9.01 -8.61
N TYR A 199 13.60 -7.70 -8.51
CA TYR A 199 12.72 -6.98 -9.44
C TYR A 199 13.28 -6.87 -10.86
N VAL A 200 14.59 -6.64 -11.00
CA VAL A 200 15.22 -6.50 -12.33
C VAL A 200 15.21 -7.83 -13.09
N VAL A 201 15.15 -8.96 -12.40
CA VAL A 201 15.12 -10.29 -13.02
C VAL A 201 13.76 -10.59 -13.69
N ASN A 202 12.63 -10.07 -13.19
CA ASN A 202 11.30 -10.44 -13.71
C ASN A 202 11.09 -10.16 -15.19
N PRO A 203 11.43 -8.98 -15.75
CA PRO A 203 11.30 -8.77 -17.19
C PRO A 203 12.12 -9.75 -18.04
N PHE A 204 13.16 -10.38 -17.48
CA PHE A 204 13.89 -11.44 -18.17
C PHE A 204 13.21 -12.81 -18.01
N LEU A 205 12.62 -13.10 -16.85
CA LEU A 205 11.84 -14.32 -16.61
C LEU A 205 10.61 -14.36 -17.53
N GLU A 206 9.82 -13.28 -17.57
CA GLU A 206 8.66 -13.20 -18.47
C GLU A 206 9.09 -13.33 -19.94
N LYS A 207 10.22 -12.71 -20.33
CA LYS A 207 10.74 -12.86 -21.70
C LYS A 207 11.09 -14.31 -22.03
N ILE A 208 11.68 -15.05 -21.08
CA ILE A 208 12.00 -16.47 -21.26
C ILE A 208 10.69 -17.27 -21.38
N GLU A 209 9.73 -17.01 -20.50
CA GLU A 209 8.41 -17.64 -20.50
C GLU A 209 7.70 -17.44 -21.85
N MET A 210 7.58 -16.20 -22.31
CA MET A 210 6.94 -15.88 -23.59
C MET A 210 7.66 -16.53 -24.77
N ASN A 211 9.00 -16.61 -24.74
CA ASN A 211 9.75 -17.33 -25.78
C ASN A 211 9.44 -18.83 -25.78
N ILE A 212 9.29 -19.47 -24.62
CA ILE A 212 8.92 -20.88 -24.51
C ILE A 212 7.53 -21.11 -25.11
N LEU A 213 6.56 -20.24 -24.77
CA LEU A 213 5.20 -20.30 -25.30
C LEU A 213 5.15 -20.15 -26.83
N PHE A 214 5.90 -19.19 -27.39
CA PHE A 214 5.91 -18.96 -28.84
C PHE A 214 6.69 -20.01 -29.65
N THR A 215 7.74 -20.60 -29.07
CA THR A 215 8.56 -21.60 -29.77
C THR A 215 7.92 -22.98 -29.76
N ASN A 216 7.08 -23.28 -28.76
CA ASN A 216 6.40 -24.57 -28.64
C ASN A 216 4.87 -24.41 -28.44
N PRO A 217 4.11 -23.91 -29.44
CA PRO A 217 2.67 -23.63 -29.32
C PRO A 217 1.76 -24.88 -29.17
N GLY A 218 2.33 -26.05 -28.88
CA GLY A 218 1.61 -27.28 -28.52
C GLY A 218 2.34 -28.13 -27.48
N ALA A 219 3.37 -27.60 -26.81
CA ALA A 219 4.08 -28.35 -25.78
C ALA A 219 3.17 -28.62 -24.58
N THR A 220 3.17 -29.87 -24.13
CA THR A 220 2.57 -30.34 -22.88
C THR A 220 3.34 -29.90 -21.63
N ASP A 221 4.36 -29.05 -21.76
CA ASP A 221 5.21 -28.58 -20.66
C ASP A 221 4.60 -27.40 -19.91
N TRP A 222 3.27 -27.45 -19.68
CA TRP A 222 2.56 -26.49 -18.83
C TRP A 222 3.21 -26.39 -17.43
N HIS A 223 3.77 -27.50 -16.93
CA HIS A 223 4.55 -27.53 -15.70
C HIS A 223 5.73 -26.55 -15.66
N LEU A 224 6.45 -26.41 -16.77
CA LEU A 224 7.61 -25.52 -16.83
C LEU A 224 7.15 -24.06 -16.85
N HIS A 225 6.09 -23.77 -17.60
CA HIS A 225 5.47 -22.45 -17.64
C HIS A 225 4.96 -22.03 -16.24
N ASP A 226 4.17 -22.87 -15.58
CA ASP A 226 3.66 -22.60 -14.23
C ASP A 226 4.77 -22.44 -13.19
N LEU A 227 5.84 -23.21 -13.32
CA LEU A 227 7.01 -23.08 -12.46
C LEU A 227 7.72 -21.75 -12.69
N LEU A 228 7.87 -21.30 -13.93
CA LEU A 228 8.48 -20.01 -14.24
C LEU A 228 7.66 -18.86 -13.68
N ILE A 229 6.34 -18.91 -13.82
CA ILE A 229 5.44 -17.91 -13.23
C ILE A 229 5.57 -17.91 -11.70
N ALA A 230 5.50 -19.08 -11.06
CA ALA A 230 5.65 -19.18 -9.60
C ALA A 230 7.02 -18.65 -9.12
N ILE A 231 8.07 -18.84 -9.92
CA ILE A 231 9.41 -18.28 -9.65
C ILE A 231 9.38 -16.77 -9.80
N GLU A 232 8.85 -16.23 -10.89
CA GLU A 232 8.73 -14.79 -11.16
C GLU A 232 8.00 -14.06 -10.02
N GLU A 233 6.79 -14.50 -9.73
CA GLU A 233 5.96 -13.98 -8.63
C GLU A 233 6.67 -14.13 -7.26
N GLY A 234 7.39 -15.23 -7.08
CA GLY A 234 8.20 -15.48 -5.90
C GLY A 234 9.35 -14.47 -5.75
N PHE A 235 10.02 -14.10 -6.85
CA PHE A 235 11.06 -13.07 -6.86
C PHE A 235 10.48 -11.70 -6.53
N GLU A 236 9.29 -11.36 -7.01
CA GLU A 236 8.60 -10.11 -6.65
C GLU A 236 8.31 -9.99 -5.17
N LEU A 237 7.62 -10.99 -4.62
CA LEU A 237 7.27 -11.02 -3.20
C LEU A 237 8.52 -11.04 -2.31
N PHE A 238 9.54 -11.81 -2.70
CA PHE A 238 10.80 -11.86 -1.96
C PHE A 238 11.56 -10.53 -2.01
N GLY A 239 11.64 -9.91 -3.18
CA GLY A 239 12.22 -8.58 -3.38
C GLY A 239 11.53 -7.53 -2.51
N SER A 240 10.19 -7.49 -2.53
CA SER A 240 9.37 -6.62 -1.68
C SER A 240 9.67 -6.80 -0.19
N THR A 241 9.86 -8.05 0.25
CA THR A 241 10.15 -8.38 1.65
C THR A 241 11.57 -8.00 2.07
N LEU A 242 12.53 -8.09 1.14
CA LEU A 242 13.89 -7.57 1.34
C LEU A 242 13.90 -6.05 1.48
N PHE A 243 13.12 -5.32 0.68
CA PHE A 243 12.96 -3.88 0.84
C PHE A 243 12.33 -3.51 2.17
N LEU A 244 11.26 -4.22 2.58
CA LEU A 244 10.64 -4.05 3.88
C LEU A 244 11.65 -4.22 5.02
N LEU A 245 12.45 -5.30 4.99
CA LEU A 245 13.53 -5.54 5.96
C LEU A 245 14.58 -4.43 5.93
N TYR A 246 15.00 -4.00 4.74
CA TYR A 246 15.96 -2.92 4.55
C TYR A 246 15.50 -1.62 5.21
N PHE A 247 14.26 -1.19 4.95
CA PHE A 247 13.71 0.03 5.56
C PHE A 247 13.54 -0.10 7.08
N LEU A 248 13.09 -1.25 7.57
CA LEU A 248 12.95 -1.51 9.01
C LEU A 248 14.29 -1.44 9.75
N LEU A 249 15.31 -2.14 9.24
CA LEU A 249 16.65 -2.12 9.83
C LEU A 249 17.26 -0.72 9.77
N TYR A 250 17.01 0.02 8.69
CA TYR A 250 17.47 1.40 8.58
C TYR A 250 16.82 2.31 9.62
N ALA A 251 15.49 2.30 9.72
CA ALA A 251 14.74 3.11 10.66
C ALA A 251 15.14 2.82 12.12
N LEU A 252 15.38 1.55 12.46
CA LEU A 252 15.87 1.15 13.78
C LEU A 252 17.25 1.71 14.10
N ARG A 253 18.19 1.58 13.15
CA ARG A 253 19.54 2.10 13.35
C ARG A 253 19.53 3.61 13.59
N LYS A 254 18.69 4.34 12.84
CA LYS A 254 18.53 5.78 13.02
C LYS A 254 17.95 6.13 14.37
N ARG A 255 16.94 5.39 14.85
CA ARG A 255 16.40 5.55 16.20
C ARG A 255 17.50 5.41 17.26
N ASP A 256 18.29 4.35 17.19
CA ASP A 256 19.31 4.08 18.21
C ASP A 256 20.36 5.21 18.25
N SER A 257 20.75 5.73 17.09
CA SER A 257 21.66 6.89 17.01
C SER A 257 21.09 8.17 17.61
N VAL A 258 19.76 8.37 17.51
CA VAL A 258 19.07 9.51 18.13
C VAL A 258 19.03 9.33 19.64
N ILE A 259 18.65 8.14 20.12
CA ILE A 259 18.55 7.84 21.56
C ILE A 259 19.91 8.02 22.25
N THR A 260 21.00 7.56 21.64
CA THR A 260 22.34 7.66 22.25
C THR A 260 22.89 9.09 22.27
N ASN A 261 22.55 9.90 21.28
CA ASN A 261 23.14 11.24 21.11
C ASN A 261 22.28 12.37 21.69
N SER A 262 21.09 12.10 22.22
CA SER A 262 20.19 13.15 22.69
C SER A 262 19.82 13.07 24.16
N ALA A 263 20.32 14.04 24.92
CA ALA A 263 19.60 14.63 26.03
C ALA A 263 18.32 15.30 25.49
N GLY A 264 17.27 14.50 25.24
CA GLY A 264 15.92 14.97 24.90
C GLY A 264 15.78 15.69 23.55
N ILE A 265 15.99 14.99 22.42
CA ILE A 265 15.46 15.47 21.14
C ILE A 265 13.98 15.08 21.10
N ALA A 266 13.15 16.06 21.43
CA ALA A 266 11.73 16.01 21.21
C ALA A 266 11.48 16.10 19.70
N PHE A 267 10.76 15.14 19.11
CA PHE A 267 10.41 15.20 17.69
C PHE A 267 9.44 16.35 17.49
N LYS A 268 9.98 17.51 17.09
CA LYS A 268 9.15 18.61 16.60
C LYS A 268 8.28 18.04 15.48
N ASN A 269 6.97 18.16 15.69
CA ASN A 269 5.91 17.84 14.75
C ASN A 269 6.40 18.21 13.34
N PRO A 270 6.47 17.28 12.37
CA PRO A 270 6.98 17.56 11.04
C PRO A 270 6.37 18.88 10.57
N SER A 271 7.24 19.85 10.33
CA SER A 271 6.86 21.21 9.97
C SER A 271 5.75 21.16 8.93
N GLY A 272 4.69 21.97 9.09
CA GLY A 272 3.44 21.85 8.32
C GLY A 272 3.61 21.76 6.80
N TRP A 273 4.74 22.19 6.24
CA TRP A 273 5.08 22.01 4.83
C TRP A 273 5.31 20.55 4.42
N ILE A 274 5.85 19.67 5.26
CA ILE A 274 6.01 18.23 4.94
C ILE A 274 4.63 17.60 4.82
N TYR A 275 3.78 17.85 5.81
CA TYR A 275 2.38 17.41 5.78
C TYR A 275 1.67 17.95 4.54
N TYR A 276 1.84 19.24 4.24
CA TYR A 276 1.28 19.85 3.04
C TYR A 276 1.77 19.16 1.76
N LEU A 277 3.09 18.97 1.58
CA LEU A 277 3.63 18.31 0.40
C LEU A 277 3.14 16.88 0.28
N THR A 278 3.11 16.09 1.36
CA THR A 278 2.57 14.72 1.32
C THR A 278 1.11 14.72 0.89
N ASN A 279 0.26 15.61 1.44
CA ASN A 279 -1.14 15.70 1.03
C ASN A 279 -1.28 16.15 -0.43
N VAL A 280 -0.52 17.14 -0.87
CA VAL A 280 -0.53 17.63 -2.27
C VAL A 280 -0.08 16.52 -3.22
N SER A 281 0.96 15.77 -2.88
CA SER A 281 1.47 14.65 -3.66
C SER A 281 0.48 13.50 -3.77
N VAL A 282 -0.14 13.11 -2.65
CA VAL A 282 -1.19 12.07 -2.65
C VAL A 282 -2.40 12.54 -3.46
N PHE A 283 -2.82 13.80 -3.28
CA PHE A 283 -3.92 14.36 -4.04
C PHE A 283 -3.62 14.45 -5.55
N ALA A 284 -2.42 14.88 -5.92
CA ALA A 284 -1.96 14.93 -7.30
C ALA A 284 -1.90 13.53 -7.91
N LEU A 285 -1.44 12.52 -7.16
CA LEU A 285 -1.47 11.13 -7.62
C LEU A 285 -2.92 10.68 -7.86
N ILE A 286 -3.82 10.86 -6.89
CA ILE A 286 -5.24 10.49 -7.02
C ILE A 286 -5.87 11.17 -8.25
N ILE A 287 -5.63 12.46 -8.44
CA ILE A 287 -6.11 13.20 -9.62
C ILE A 287 -5.49 12.64 -10.90
N SER A 288 -4.19 12.37 -10.92
CA SER A 288 -3.52 11.88 -12.12
C SER A 288 -4.08 10.51 -12.53
N LEU A 289 -4.33 9.64 -11.56
CA LEU A 289 -4.96 8.34 -11.79
C LEU A 289 -6.42 8.51 -12.25
N PHE A 290 -7.17 9.42 -11.61
CA PHE A 290 -8.52 9.76 -12.04
C PHE A 290 -8.56 10.23 -13.50
N LEU A 291 -7.69 11.16 -13.87
CA LEU A 291 -7.59 11.68 -15.23
C LEU A 291 -7.17 10.57 -16.20
N PHE A 292 -6.25 9.69 -15.80
CA PHE A 292 -5.86 8.54 -16.61
C PHE A 292 -7.08 7.66 -16.96
N PHE A 293 -7.90 7.27 -15.97
CA PHE A 293 -9.11 6.49 -16.26
C PHE A 293 -10.14 7.26 -17.05
N LEU A 294 -10.31 8.56 -16.78
CA LEU A 294 -11.26 9.37 -17.53
C LEU A 294 -10.91 9.45 -19.01
N PHE A 295 -9.63 9.53 -19.35
CA PHE A 295 -9.18 9.71 -20.74
C PHE A 295 -8.86 8.41 -21.47
N PHE A 296 -8.46 7.37 -20.75
CA PHE A 296 -8.00 6.11 -21.33
C PHE A 296 -8.88 4.91 -20.97
N GLY A 297 -9.74 5.00 -19.95
CA GLY A 297 -10.59 3.89 -19.47
C GLY A 297 -11.30 3.12 -20.58
N ASP A 298 -11.98 3.83 -21.48
CA ASP A 298 -12.75 3.21 -22.57
C ASP A 298 -11.88 2.66 -23.72
N LYS A 299 -10.60 3.05 -23.77
CA LYS A 299 -9.63 2.60 -24.78
C LYS A 299 -8.83 1.39 -24.31
N LEU A 300 -8.91 1.06 -23.04
CA LEU A 300 -8.17 -0.05 -22.46
C LEU A 300 -8.82 -1.36 -22.92
N PRO A 301 -8.01 -2.34 -23.38
CA PRO A 301 -8.56 -3.59 -23.87
C PRO A 301 -9.29 -4.33 -22.76
N LYS A 302 -10.38 -4.99 -23.12
CA LYS A 302 -11.10 -5.88 -22.22
C LYS A 302 -10.33 -7.20 -22.14
N GLY A 303 -9.83 -7.54 -20.97
CA GLY A 303 -9.03 -8.76 -20.73
C GLY A 303 -8.98 -9.08 -19.24
N ASP A 304 -8.10 -10.00 -18.86
CA ASP A 304 -7.79 -10.33 -17.45
C ASP A 304 -6.94 -9.23 -16.80
N SER A 305 -7.31 -7.98 -17.04
CA SER A 305 -6.63 -6.83 -16.50
C SER A 305 -7.10 -6.56 -15.08
N GLY A 306 -6.17 -6.15 -14.23
CA GLY A 306 -6.46 -5.59 -12.92
C GLY A 306 -7.57 -4.53 -12.94
N ILE A 307 -8.14 -4.23 -11.78
CA ILE A 307 -9.15 -3.18 -11.62
C ILE A 307 -8.51 -2.04 -10.84
N PRO A 308 -7.83 -1.09 -11.51
CA PRO A 308 -7.18 0.04 -10.85
C PRO A 308 -8.10 0.85 -9.92
N LEU A 309 -9.40 0.90 -10.22
CA LEU A 309 -10.41 1.56 -9.40
C LEU A 309 -10.53 0.94 -8.01
N ASN A 310 -10.20 -0.34 -7.84
CA ASN A 310 -10.22 -1.03 -6.55
C ASN A 310 -9.00 -0.69 -5.69
N TRP A 311 -7.88 -0.24 -6.28
CA TRP A 311 -6.63 0.00 -5.55
C TRP A 311 -6.80 1.06 -4.47
N PHE A 312 -7.33 2.23 -4.80
CA PHE A 312 -7.41 3.34 -3.84
C PHE A 312 -8.27 3.05 -2.60
N PRO A 313 -9.53 2.56 -2.72
CA PRO A 313 -10.31 2.19 -1.53
C PRO A 313 -9.68 1.04 -0.74
N SER A 314 -9.02 0.10 -1.42
CA SER A 314 -8.28 -1.00 -0.79
C SER A 314 -7.11 -0.47 0.06
N LEU A 315 -6.24 0.34 -0.56
CA LEU A 315 -5.07 0.96 0.02
C LEU A 315 -5.44 1.84 1.23
N LEU A 316 -6.46 2.68 1.07
CA LEU A 316 -6.91 3.57 2.13
C LEU A 316 -7.41 2.78 3.33
N SER A 317 -8.24 1.76 3.11
CA SER A 317 -8.73 0.89 4.18
C SER A 317 -7.58 0.17 4.89
N PHE A 318 -6.58 -0.29 4.14
CA PHE A 318 -5.37 -0.91 4.70
C PHE A 318 -4.59 0.05 5.61
N TRP A 319 -4.31 1.27 5.15
CA TRP A 319 -3.59 2.25 5.98
C TRP A 319 -4.36 2.64 7.23
N ILE A 320 -5.68 2.68 7.17
CA ILE A 320 -6.52 2.94 8.35
C ILE A 320 -6.42 1.80 9.34
N PHE A 321 -6.47 0.55 8.85
CA PHE A 321 -6.20 -0.62 9.68
C PHE A 321 -4.83 -0.51 10.37
N ILE A 322 -3.77 -0.17 9.63
CA ILE A 322 -2.42 0.03 10.19
C ILE A 322 -2.41 1.16 11.23
N LEU A 323 -3.00 2.31 10.93
CA LEU A 323 -3.03 3.44 11.86
C LEU A 323 -3.80 3.11 13.15
N LEU A 324 -4.94 2.41 13.05
CA LEU A 324 -5.69 1.95 14.23
C LEU A 324 -4.90 0.92 15.03
N ALA A 325 -4.18 0.01 14.36
CA ALA A 325 -3.29 -0.93 15.02
C ALA A 325 -2.22 -0.17 15.81
N LEU A 326 -1.55 0.79 15.17
CA LEU A 326 -0.57 1.67 15.79
C LEU A 326 -1.17 2.41 16.98
N VAL A 327 -2.21 3.21 16.79
CA VAL A 327 -2.87 3.96 17.89
C VAL A 327 -3.26 3.04 19.06
N ASN A 328 -3.73 1.83 18.79
CA ASN A 328 -4.07 0.88 19.84
C ASN A 328 -2.87 0.50 20.73
N ILE A 329 -1.67 0.47 20.16
CA ILE A 329 -0.43 0.13 20.85
C ILE A 329 0.10 1.34 21.65
N SER A 330 -0.01 2.56 21.11
CA SER A 330 0.50 3.76 21.82
C SER A 330 -0.41 4.24 22.95
N SER A 331 -1.72 4.18 22.76
CA SER A 331 -2.68 4.83 23.66
C SER A 331 -3.09 3.90 24.81
N ARG A 332 -2.44 4.05 25.98
CA ARG A 332 -2.92 3.40 27.22
C ARG A 332 -4.28 3.95 27.68
N ASN A 333 -4.59 5.20 27.35
CA ASN A 333 -5.81 5.92 27.78
C ASN A 333 -6.71 6.31 26.59
N SER A 334 -6.94 5.41 25.64
CA SER A 334 -7.84 5.75 24.55
C SER A 334 -9.30 5.83 25.00
N PHE A 335 -10.02 6.80 24.46
CA PHE A 335 -11.47 6.91 24.60
C PHE A 335 -12.26 5.69 24.10
N LEU A 336 -11.73 4.98 23.09
CA LEU A 336 -12.34 3.78 22.53
C LEU A 336 -11.95 2.52 23.31
N SER A 337 -12.92 1.66 23.60
CA SER A 337 -12.63 0.34 24.20
C SER A 337 -11.78 -0.51 23.26
N LEU A 338 -10.89 -1.34 23.80
CA LEU A 338 -10.04 -2.25 23.03
C LEU A 338 -10.87 -3.14 22.07
N ARG A 339 -12.03 -3.61 22.52
CA ARG A 339 -12.95 -4.41 21.70
C ARG A 339 -13.41 -3.66 20.46
N LEU A 340 -13.82 -2.41 20.62
CA LEU A 340 -14.25 -1.57 19.50
C LEU A 340 -13.11 -1.29 18.52
N LYS A 341 -11.90 -1.02 19.02
CA LYS A 341 -10.71 -0.85 18.16
C LYS A 341 -10.43 -2.09 17.33
N ILE A 342 -10.47 -3.29 17.92
CA ILE A 342 -10.27 -4.56 17.21
C ILE A 342 -11.34 -4.75 16.13
N ILE A 343 -12.62 -4.51 16.45
CA ILE A 343 -13.71 -4.60 15.47
C ILE A 343 -13.46 -3.64 14.30
N LEU A 344 -13.09 -2.39 14.57
CA LEU A 344 -12.77 -1.40 13.52
C LEU A 344 -11.57 -1.85 12.68
N MET A 345 -10.50 -2.33 13.31
CA MET A 345 -9.31 -2.85 12.61
C MET A 345 -9.69 -3.99 11.66
N LEU A 346 -10.42 -5.00 12.14
CA LEU A 346 -10.86 -6.13 11.32
C LEU A 346 -11.81 -5.69 10.21
N THR A 347 -12.67 -4.70 10.48
CA THR A 347 -13.58 -4.14 9.47
C THR A 347 -12.82 -3.47 8.33
N PHE A 348 -11.79 -2.67 8.63
CA PHE A 348 -11.00 -2.01 7.59
C PHE A 348 -10.05 -2.95 6.86
N LEU A 349 -9.51 -3.96 7.55
CA LEU A 349 -8.79 -5.05 6.89
C LEU A 349 -9.72 -5.80 5.92
N PHE A 350 -10.93 -6.14 6.36
CA PHE A 350 -11.94 -6.77 5.51
C PHE A 350 -12.27 -5.90 4.29
N PHE A 351 -12.49 -4.58 4.46
CA PHE A 351 -12.74 -3.70 3.30
C PHE A 351 -11.56 -3.62 2.36
N SER A 352 -10.33 -3.61 2.89
CA SER A 352 -9.14 -3.63 2.06
C SER A 352 -9.14 -4.87 1.15
N VAL A 353 -9.28 -6.06 1.74
CA VAL A 353 -9.35 -7.33 1.00
C VAL A 353 -10.54 -7.35 0.04
N PHE A 354 -11.72 -6.93 0.51
CA PHE A 354 -12.97 -6.96 -0.26
C PHE A 354 -12.87 -6.18 -1.58
N TRP A 355 -12.25 -5.00 -1.53
CA TRP A 355 -12.02 -4.20 -2.72
C TRP A 355 -10.84 -4.73 -3.53
N GLY A 356 -9.67 -4.94 -2.92
CA GLY A 356 -8.46 -5.35 -3.63
C GLY A 356 -8.61 -6.70 -4.33
N ALA A 357 -9.16 -7.69 -3.63
CA ALA A 357 -9.42 -9.03 -4.18
C ALA A 357 -10.74 -9.12 -4.98
N ASN A 358 -11.36 -7.97 -5.30
CA ASN A 358 -12.57 -7.89 -6.10
C ASN A 358 -13.65 -8.91 -5.69
N LEU A 359 -13.94 -9.03 -4.39
CA LEU A 359 -14.85 -10.07 -3.89
C LEU A 359 -16.34 -9.77 -4.16
N TYR A 360 -16.65 -8.54 -4.59
CA TYR A 360 -18.02 -8.05 -4.74
C TYR A 360 -18.84 -8.60 -5.93
N PRO A 361 -18.27 -9.07 -7.07
CA PRO A 361 -19.04 -9.72 -8.13
C PRO A 361 -19.58 -11.10 -7.71
N PHE A 362 -18.84 -11.82 -6.86
CA PHE A 362 -19.14 -13.21 -6.48
C PHE A 362 -20.34 -13.38 -5.58
N LEU A 363 -20.79 -12.34 -4.90
CA LEU A 363 -21.92 -12.41 -3.98
C LEU A 363 -23.29 -12.49 -4.70
N GLU A 364 -23.34 -12.83 -6.00
CA GLU A 364 -24.54 -12.79 -6.86
C GLU A 364 -25.31 -11.45 -6.77
N TRP A 365 -24.63 -10.37 -6.38
CA TRP A 365 -25.26 -9.06 -6.17
C TRP A 365 -25.72 -8.38 -7.45
N GLU A 366 -25.40 -8.93 -8.62
CA GLU A 366 -25.97 -8.48 -9.89
C GLU A 366 -27.49 -8.72 -9.97
N LYS A 367 -28.01 -9.79 -9.35
CA LYS A 367 -29.47 -10.02 -9.27
C LYS A 367 -30.17 -9.11 -8.26
N LEU A 368 -29.41 -8.53 -7.33
CA LEU A 368 -29.88 -7.61 -6.30
C LEU A 368 -29.11 -6.28 -6.43
N GLY A 369 -29.29 -5.56 -7.55
CA GLY A 369 -28.65 -4.24 -7.75
C GLY A 369 -28.84 -3.25 -6.58
N VAL A 370 -29.88 -3.45 -5.78
CA VAL A 370 -30.14 -2.75 -4.50
C VAL A 370 -29.09 -3.04 -3.43
N PHE A 371 -28.55 -4.26 -3.34
CA PHE A 371 -27.58 -4.66 -2.33
C PHE A 371 -26.18 -4.09 -2.56
N ARG A 372 -25.71 -4.01 -3.82
CA ARG A 372 -24.45 -3.30 -4.19
C ARG A 372 -24.49 -1.84 -3.74
N PHE A 373 -25.69 -1.25 -3.82
CA PHE A 373 -25.94 0.13 -3.47
C PHE A 373 -26.10 0.33 -1.97
N LEU A 374 -26.79 -0.60 -1.31
CA LEU A 374 -26.92 -0.65 0.14
C LEU A 374 -25.58 -0.92 0.80
N THR A 375 -24.71 -1.80 0.32
CA THR A 375 -23.38 -1.99 0.94
C THR A 375 -22.49 -0.78 0.73
N LYS A 376 -22.40 -0.21 -0.48
CA LYS A 376 -21.64 1.05 -0.69
C LYS A 376 -22.19 2.20 0.18
N GLY A 377 -23.52 2.35 0.22
CA GLY A 377 -24.21 3.35 1.03
C GLY A 377 -24.11 3.11 2.53
N THR A 378 -24.19 1.85 2.99
CA THR A 378 -24.12 1.47 4.40
C THR A 378 -22.69 1.56 4.91
N ILE A 379 -21.68 1.20 4.10
CA ILE A 379 -20.27 1.41 4.45
C ILE A 379 -20.00 2.90 4.62
N ALA A 380 -20.43 3.71 3.65
CA ALA A 380 -20.24 5.15 3.74
C ALA A 380 -21.04 5.79 4.88
N LEU A 381 -22.25 5.28 5.16
CA LEU A 381 -23.05 5.70 6.30
C LEU A 381 -22.40 5.30 7.62
N ILE A 382 -21.86 4.09 7.76
CA ILE A 382 -21.14 3.63 8.95
C ILE A 382 -19.91 4.50 9.18
N ILE A 383 -19.11 4.76 8.13
CA ILE A 383 -17.94 5.65 8.20
C ILE A 383 -18.37 7.06 8.60
N PHE A 384 -19.46 7.57 8.03
CA PHE A 384 -20.03 8.86 8.40
C PHE A 384 -20.49 8.90 9.86
N LEU A 385 -21.20 7.88 10.33
CA LEU A 385 -21.72 7.82 11.70
C LEU A 385 -20.59 7.70 12.72
N ILE A 386 -19.56 6.89 12.42
CA ILE A 386 -18.35 6.80 13.24
C ILE A 386 -17.64 8.15 13.28
N GLY A 387 -17.42 8.76 12.12
CA GLY A 387 -16.78 10.06 12.01
C GLY A 387 -17.53 11.19 12.70
N PHE A 388 -18.85 11.22 12.57
CA PHE A 388 -19.74 12.15 13.25
C PHE A 388 -19.71 11.96 14.76
N TYR A 389 -19.75 10.71 15.23
CA TYR A 389 -19.65 10.39 16.66
C TYR A 389 -18.31 10.85 17.25
N ILE A 390 -17.20 10.61 16.54
CA ILE A 390 -15.85 11.06 16.91
C ILE A 390 -15.78 12.59 16.92
N ASN A 391 -16.36 13.26 15.92
CA ASN A 391 -16.27 14.71 15.76
C ASN A 391 -17.16 15.48 16.74
N ARG A 392 -18.28 14.88 17.21
CA ARG A 392 -19.15 15.49 18.23
C ARG A 392 -18.43 15.74 19.56
N ALA A 393 -17.31 15.05 19.81
CA ALA A 393 -16.48 15.26 20.99
C ALA A 393 -15.52 16.47 20.88
N ASN A 394 -15.38 17.09 19.70
CA ASN A 394 -14.45 18.20 19.46
C ASN A 394 -15.18 19.47 18.97
N GLU A 395 -14.60 20.64 19.24
CA GLU A 395 -15.20 21.94 18.93
C GLU A 395 -15.60 22.14 17.45
N PRO A 396 -16.68 22.91 17.18
CA PRO A 396 -17.24 23.07 15.85
C PRO A 396 -16.33 23.90 14.93
N GLY A 397 -15.67 23.25 13.97
CA GLY A 397 -14.81 23.91 12.96
C GLY A 397 -14.98 23.38 11.52
N PHE A 398 -14.04 23.75 10.64
CA PHE A 398 -13.94 23.40 9.20
C PHE A 398 -14.25 21.93 8.88
N GLN A 399 -13.95 21.02 9.81
CA GLN A 399 -14.24 19.59 9.73
C GLN A 399 -15.73 19.29 9.50
N LYS A 400 -16.65 20.08 10.07
CA LYS A 400 -18.11 19.90 9.89
C LYS A 400 -18.53 20.09 8.43
N TYR A 401 -17.95 21.08 7.75
CA TYR A 401 -18.25 21.34 6.33
C TYR A 401 -17.79 20.20 5.45
N ILE A 402 -16.62 19.62 5.72
CA ILE A 402 -16.15 18.47 4.94
C ILE A 402 -17.03 17.24 5.19
N TRP A 403 -17.45 16.96 6.42
CA TRP A 403 -18.39 15.86 6.69
C TRP A 403 -19.71 16.00 5.95
N VAL A 404 -20.28 17.21 5.95
CA VAL A 404 -21.51 17.52 5.22
C VAL A 404 -21.29 17.40 3.71
N SER A 405 -20.17 17.91 3.19
CA SER A 405 -19.80 17.78 1.77
C SER A 405 -19.61 16.32 1.37
N SER A 406 -18.94 15.50 2.18
CA SER A 406 -18.78 14.06 1.89
C SER A 406 -20.11 13.33 1.89
N LEU A 407 -21.03 13.65 2.82
CA LEU A 407 -22.39 13.10 2.82
C LEU A 407 -23.19 13.55 1.59
N PHE A 408 -23.00 14.79 1.15
CA PHE A 408 -23.62 15.32 -0.05
C PHE A 408 -23.07 14.67 -1.32
N ILE A 409 -21.75 14.46 -1.43
CA ILE A 409 -21.13 13.75 -2.56
C ILE A 409 -21.55 12.28 -2.54
N LEU A 410 -21.68 11.65 -1.36
CA LEU A 410 -22.19 10.30 -1.23
C LEU A 410 -23.66 10.22 -1.69
N ALA A 411 -24.51 11.14 -1.25
CA ALA A 411 -25.90 11.24 -1.70
C ALA A 411 -25.96 11.50 -3.22
N LEU A 412 -25.13 12.39 -3.76
CA LEU A 412 -25.00 12.59 -5.21
C LEU A 412 -24.56 11.31 -5.93
N SER A 413 -23.63 10.55 -5.36
CA SER A 413 -23.21 9.27 -5.93
C SER A 413 -24.37 8.30 -6.06
N VAL A 414 -25.41 8.43 -5.22
CA VAL A 414 -26.63 7.64 -5.33
C VAL A 414 -27.53 8.11 -6.48
N PHE A 415 -27.57 9.40 -6.77
CA PHE A 415 -28.49 9.97 -7.76
C PHE A 415 -27.88 10.20 -9.16
N VAL A 416 -26.55 10.14 -9.30
CA VAL A 416 -25.85 10.35 -10.58
C VAL A 416 -25.79 9.04 -11.40
N GLY A 417 -26.14 9.11 -12.69
CA GLY A 417 -26.32 7.98 -13.60
C GLY A 417 -25.18 6.94 -13.64
N LYS A 418 -25.53 5.71 -14.06
CA LYS A 418 -24.79 4.42 -13.88
C LYS A 418 -23.27 4.45 -14.11
N THR A 419 -22.76 5.32 -14.98
CA THR A 419 -21.34 5.41 -15.34
C THR A 419 -20.51 6.25 -14.36
N LEU A 420 -21.09 7.31 -13.81
CA LEU A 420 -20.43 8.19 -12.84
C LEU A 420 -20.62 7.73 -11.38
N THR A 421 -21.66 6.93 -11.12
CA THR A 421 -22.06 6.39 -9.80
C THR A 421 -20.90 5.72 -9.04
N PRO A 422 -20.12 4.78 -9.64
CA PRO A 422 -19.06 4.07 -8.90
C PRO A 422 -17.90 5.00 -8.52
N LEU A 423 -17.56 5.92 -9.42
CA LEU A 423 -16.43 6.83 -9.30
C LEU A 423 -16.70 7.94 -8.26
N VAL A 424 -17.87 8.57 -8.33
CA VAL A 424 -18.30 9.58 -7.35
C VAL A 424 -18.45 8.94 -5.96
N GLY A 425 -18.96 7.71 -5.90
CA GLY A 425 -19.06 6.96 -4.64
C GLY A 425 -17.69 6.66 -4.03
N MET A 426 -16.71 6.29 -4.85
CA MET A 426 -15.32 6.07 -4.41
C MET A 426 -14.72 7.35 -3.84
N ILE A 427 -14.86 8.49 -4.53
CA ILE A 427 -14.36 9.78 -4.05
C ILE A 427 -15.01 10.15 -2.71
N ALA A 428 -16.34 10.00 -2.58
CA ALA A 428 -17.06 10.29 -1.35
C ALA A 428 -16.58 9.44 -0.17
N VAL A 429 -16.44 8.13 -0.40
CA VAL A 429 -15.96 7.17 0.58
C VAL A 429 -14.55 7.55 1.03
N SER A 430 -13.65 7.82 0.08
CA SER A 430 -12.26 8.16 0.40
C SER A 430 -12.11 9.49 1.14
N LEU A 431 -12.89 10.51 0.79
CA LEU A 431 -12.93 11.78 1.53
C LEU A 431 -13.44 11.57 2.96
N SER A 432 -14.50 10.77 3.13
CA SER A 432 -15.05 10.43 4.45
C SER A 432 -14.02 9.70 5.32
N PHE A 433 -13.30 8.77 4.72
CA PHE A 433 -12.22 8.02 5.34
C PHE A 433 -11.05 8.91 5.78
N TYR A 434 -10.56 9.77 4.88
CA TYR A 434 -9.51 10.74 5.20
C TYR A 434 -9.88 11.60 6.42
N MET A 435 -11.13 12.05 6.48
CA MET A 435 -11.61 12.87 7.60
C MET A 435 -11.72 12.11 8.91
N MET A 436 -12.15 10.84 8.87
CA MET A 436 -12.17 9.98 10.05
C MET A 436 -10.77 9.84 10.64
N VAL A 437 -9.77 9.54 9.80
CA VAL A 437 -8.36 9.43 10.21
C VAL A 437 -7.85 10.73 10.79
N TYR A 438 -8.07 11.84 10.10
CA TYR A 438 -7.65 13.16 10.55
C TYR A 438 -8.24 13.50 11.93
N SER A 439 -9.52 13.17 12.14
CA SER A 439 -10.21 13.39 13.42
C SER A 439 -9.65 12.53 14.54
N LEU A 440 -9.36 11.25 14.26
CA LEU A 440 -8.73 10.32 15.22
C LEU A 440 -7.33 10.82 15.64
N LEU A 441 -6.50 11.21 14.67
CA LEU A 441 -5.16 11.72 14.96
C LEU A 441 -5.20 13.00 15.80
N LYS A 442 -6.15 13.91 15.53
CA LYS A 442 -6.27 15.17 16.28
C LYS A 442 -6.67 14.95 17.75
N ILE A 443 -7.54 13.98 18.05
CA ILE A 443 -7.98 13.69 19.43
C ILE A 443 -6.80 13.30 20.32
N ASP A 444 -5.95 12.39 19.83
CA ASP A 444 -4.79 11.91 20.59
C ASP A 444 -3.78 13.04 20.85
N PHE A 445 -3.64 14.01 19.94
CA PHE A 445 -2.77 15.16 20.15
C PHE A 445 -3.29 16.12 21.24
N VAL A 446 -4.58 16.48 21.20
CA VAL A 446 -5.17 17.46 22.15
C VAL A 446 -5.21 16.91 23.58
N GLN A 447 -5.52 15.63 23.76
CA GLN A 447 -5.54 15.02 25.10
C GLN A 447 -4.15 15.00 25.75
N ASN A 448 -3.09 14.80 24.96
CA ASN A 448 -1.73 14.83 25.47
C ASN A 448 -1.33 16.23 25.95
N GLU A 449 -1.69 17.30 25.23
CA GLU A 449 -1.42 18.68 25.66
C GLU A 449 -2.12 19.03 26.97
N HIS A 450 -3.39 18.65 27.16
CA HIS A 450 -4.12 18.94 28.39
C HIS A 450 -3.56 18.22 29.62
N SER A 451 -3.07 16.98 29.46
CA SER A 451 -2.41 16.26 30.56
C SER A 451 -1.12 16.95 31.01
N ILE A 452 -0.41 17.60 30.10
CA ILE A 452 0.85 18.33 30.39
C ILE A 452 0.57 19.64 31.13
N ILE A 453 -0.58 20.29 30.87
CA ILE A 453 -0.96 21.55 31.52
C ILE A 453 -1.44 21.31 32.96
N MET A 454 -2.11 20.18 33.25
CA MET A 454 -2.61 19.86 34.59
C MET A 454 -1.51 19.37 35.56
N ASP A 455 -0.43 18.76 35.05
CA ASP A 455 0.70 18.29 35.85
C ASP A 455 1.75 19.41 36.14
N ARG A 456 1.59 20.61 35.55
CA ARG A 456 2.42 21.80 35.78
C ARG A 456 1.69 22.81 36.65
#